data_AF-A0A6B3GRW6-F1
#
_entry.id   AF-A0A6B3GRW6-F1
#
_cell.length_a   1.000
_cell.length_b   1.000
_cell.length_c   1.000
_cell.angle_alpha   90.00
_cell.angle_beta   90.00
_cell.angle_gamma   90.00
#
_symmetry.space_group_name_H-M   'P 1'
#
loop_
_entity.id
_entity.type
_entity.pdbx_description
1 polymer ?
#
loop_
_entity_poly.entity_id
_entity_poly.type
_entity_poly.pdbx_seq_one_letter_code
_entity_poly.pdbx_strand_id
1 'polypeptide(L)'
;GRASAGGGDVLMVDLSDGSRELFPGSVGAVSFTGLPAREKTVEIWLPYTETTELIGLRTDATVAAPEPGGRPVWLHHGSSISQGSSADSSATAWPALAAAAGGVELVNLSLAGSALLDPFTAYALRDTPADLISVKIGINLVNRDAMGLSDFGPAVHAFLDTVRDGHPT
;
A
#
# COMPACT_ATOMS: atom_id res chain seq x y z
N GLY A 1 4.01 -10.70 15.95
CA GLY A 1 5.06 -9.96 16.66
C GLY A 1 5.45 -8.74 15.84
N ARG A 2 6.19 -7.79 16.41
CA ARG A 2 6.76 -6.62 15.70
C ARG A 2 8.25 -6.53 16.01
N ALA A 3 9.04 -6.16 15.01
CA ALA A 3 10.48 -5.91 15.15
C ALA A 3 10.88 -4.74 14.24
N SER A 4 12.01 -4.10 14.54
CA SER A 4 12.59 -3.02 13.76
C SER A 4 14.05 -3.35 13.46
N ALA A 5 14.51 -3.02 12.27
CA ALA A 5 15.92 -3.10 11.90
C ALA A 5 16.62 -1.78 12.24
N GLY A 6 17.86 -1.84 12.72
CA GLY A 6 18.67 -0.64 13.00
C GLY A 6 19.58 -0.19 11.85
N GLY A 7 19.55 -0.90 10.72
CA GLY A 7 20.31 -0.57 9.50
C GLY A 7 19.40 -0.10 8.36
N GLY A 8 19.94 -0.07 7.14
CA GLY A 8 19.26 0.43 5.94
C GLY A 8 19.71 1.84 5.55
N ASP A 9 19.39 2.23 4.33
CA ASP A 9 19.69 3.57 3.83
C ASP A 9 18.80 4.61 4.53
N VAL A 10 19.36 5.80 4.76
CA VAL A 10 18.62 6.94 5.31
C VAL A 10 18.35 7.93 4.18
N LEU A 11 17.07 8.19 3.89
CA LEU A 11 16.66 9.25 2.98
C LEU A 11 16.30 10.50 3.79
N MET A 12 17.18 11.50 3.77
CA MET A 12 16.88 12.81 4.35
C MET A 12 16.08 13.63 3.33
N VAL A 13 14.99 14.24 3.78
CA VAL A 13 14.15 15.11 2.96
C VAL A 13 14.07 16.48 3.62
N ASP A 14 14.54 17.51 2.93
CA ASP A 14 14.30 18.89 3.36
C ASP A 14 12.87 19.26 2.95
N LEU A 15 12.02 19.53 3.94
CA LEU A 15 10.62 19.85 3.70
C LEU A 15 10.39 21.28 3.18
N SER A 16 11.41 22.15 3.24
CA SER A 16 11.32 23.53 2.78
C SER A 16 11.45 23.66 1.26
N ASP A 17 12.29 22.85 0.63
CA ASP A 17 12.53 22.86 -0.82
C ASP A 17 12.30 21.51 -1.51
N GLY A 18 12.03 20.45 -0.73
CA GLY A 18 11.77 19.10 -1.23
C GLY A 18 13.02 18.34 -1.67
N SER A 19 14.22 18.87 -1.43
CA SER A 19 15.48 18.21 -1.75
C SER A 19 15.66 16.92 -0.96
N ARG A 20 16.39 15.97 -1.55
CA ARG A 20 16.56 14.61 -1.01
C ARG A 20 18.01 14.18 -1.08
N GLU A 21 18.52 13.66 0.03
CA GLU A 21 19.86 13.09 0.11
C GLU A 21 19.77 11.67 0.68
N LEU A 22 20.39 10.71 -0.02
CA LEU A 22 20.44 9.31 0.40
C LEU A 22 21.79 9.03 1.04
N PHE A 23 21.76 8.54 2.28
CA PHE A 23 22.94 8.07 3.00
C PHE A 23 22.91 6.54 3.05
N PRO A 24 23.76 5.86 2.27
CA PRO A 24 23.78 4.40 2.25
C PRO A 24 24.13 3.83 3.62
N GLY A 25 23.39 2.79 4.03
CA GLY A 25 23.60 2.10 5.30
C GLY A 25 23.92 0.63 5.13
N SER A 26 24.36 -0.03 6.20
CA SER A 26 24.50 -1.48 6.20
C SER A 26 23.12 -2.14 6.25
N VAL A 27 22.95 -3.26 5.55
CA VAL A 27 21.73 -4.08 5.61
C VAL A 27 21.36 -4.40 7.07
N GLY A 28 20.14 -4.06 7.47
CA GLY A 28 19.59 -4.44 8.75
C GLY A 28 18.98 -5.85 8.74
N ALA A 29 18.95 -6.52 9.90
CA ALA A 29 18.31 -7.82 10.04
C ALA A 29 17.33 -7.81 11.23
N VAL A 30 16.17 -8.44 11.03
CA VAL A 30 15.19 -8.72 12.09
C VAL A 30 15.01 -10.22 12.22
N SER A 31 14.78 -10.70 13.45
CA SER A 31 14.52 -12.11 13.72
C SER A 31 13.23 -12.26 14.52
N PHE A 32 12.39 -13.19 14.08
CA PHE A 32 11.18 -13.59 14.79
C PHE A 32 11.39 -15.00 15.33
N THR A 33 11.65 -15.11 16.63
CA THR A 33 11.89 -16.39 17.31
C THR A 33 10.64 -16.88 18.05
N GLY A 34 10.62 -18.15 18.47
CA GLY A 34 9.52 -18.70 19.28
C GLY A 34 8.23 -18.99 18.49
N LEU A 35 8.31 -19.12 17.16
CA LEU A 35 7.20 -19.58 16.35
C LEU A 35 6.93 -21.08 16.61
N PRO A 36 5.66 -21.55 16.63
CA PRO A 36 5.36 -22.96 16.89
C PRO A 36 6.01 -23.90 15.86
N ALA A 37 6.62 -25.01 16.29
CA ALA A 37 7.24 -26.00 15.40
C ALA A 37 6.19 -26.89 14.69
N ARG A 38 5.45 -26.30 13.76
CA ARG A 38 4.46 -26.95 12.90
C ARG A 38 4.38 -26.22 11.56
N GLU A 39 3.84 -26.86 10.54
CA GLU A 39 3.49 -26.19 9.30
C GLU A 39 2.57 -24.99 9.57
N LYS A 40 2.85 -23.86 8.91
CA LYS A 40 2.09 -22.62 9.03
C LYS A 40 2.38 -21.69 7.86
N THR A 41 1.42 -20.81 7.59
CA THR A 41 1.64 -19.62 6.78
C THR A 41 2.25 -18.52 7.67
N VAL A 42 3.28 -17.85 7.15
CA VAL A 42 3.87 -16.67 7.77
C VAL A 42 3.65 -15.49 6.84
N GLU A 43 2.90 -14.49 7.30
CA GLU A 43 2.69 -13.23 6.60
C GLU A 43 3.56 -12.14 7.24
N ILE A 44 4.35 -11.45 6.44
CA ILE A 44 5.24 -10.37 6.89
C ILE A 44 4.68 -9.06 6.34
N TRP A 45 4.17 -8.22 7.24
CA TRP A 45 3.69 -6.89 6.92
C TRP A 45 4.85 -5.90 6.92
N LEU A 46 5.19 -5.38 5.74
CA LEU A 46 6.23 -4.38 5.55
C LEU A 46 5.74 -2.98 5.96
N PRO A 47 6.64 -2.07 6.40
CA PRO A 47 6.28 -0.72 6.80
C PRO A 47 5.72 0.10 5.62
N TYR A 48 4.81 1.04 5.92
CA TYR A 48 4.17 1.91 4.91
C TYR A 48 4.80 3.31 4.82
N THR A 49 5.72 3.64 5.73
CA THR A 49 6.35 4.96 5.85
C THR A 49 7.71 5.05 5.16
N GLU A 50 8.22 3.94 4.67
CA GLU A 50 9.56 3.84 4.08
C GLU A 50 9.58 2.82 2.94
N THR A 51 10.52 2.99 2.01
CA THR A 51 10.81 1.98 1.01
C THR A 51 11.51 0.81 1.69
N THR A 52 11.00 -0.40 1.48
CA THR A 52 11.61 -1.62 2.01
C THR A 52 12.22 -2.45 0.89
N GLU A 53 13.51 -2.77 1.02
CA GLU A 53 14.20 -3.75 0.17
C GLU A 53 14.42 -5.04 0.94
N LEU A 54 13.92 -6.16 0.42
CA LEU A 54 14.11 -7.48 1.02
C LEU A 54 15.35 -8.15 0.43
N ILE A 55 16.46 -8.09 1.17
CA ILE A 55 17.77 -8.65 0.74
C ILE A 55 17.84 -10.18 0.86
N GLY A 56 17.17 -10.75 1.87
CA GLY A 56 17.17 -12.19 2.06
C GLY A 56 16.28 -12.65 3.20
N LEU A 57 15.79 -13.88 3.07
CA LEU A 57 15.01 -14.58 4.09
C LEU A 57 15.84 -15.77 4.60
N ARG A 58 15.90 -15.94 5.93
CA ARG A 58 16.56 -17.10 6.57
C ARG A 58 15.58 -17.79 7.49
N THR A 59 15.53 -19.11 7.42
CA THR A 59 14.65 -19.96 8.23
C THR A 59 15.41 -21.20 8.67
N ASP A 60 14.96 -21.79 9.78
CA ASP A 60 15.43 -23.06 10.32
C ASP A 60 14.64 -24.27 9.76
N ALA A 61 13.70 -24.01 8.85
CA ALA A 61 12.86 -24.99 8.19
C ALA A 61 12.65 -24.65 6.71
N THR A 62 12.23 -25.63 5.92
CA THR A 62 11.90 -25.44 4.50
C THR A 62 10.78 -24.42 4.34
N VAL A 63 10.94 -23.51 3.37
CA VAL A 63 9.94 -22.53 2.99
C VAL A 63 9.44 -22.87 1.60
N ALA A 64 8.12 -22.83 1.43
CA ALA A 64 7.46 -22.92 0.13
C ALA A 64 6.59 -21.67 -0.06
N ALA A 65 6.34 -21.30 -1.31
CA ALA A 65 5.32 -20.29 -1.60
C ALA A 65 3.96 -20.81 -1.11
N PRO A 66 3.11 -19.95 -0.51
CA PRO A 66 1.76 -20.37 -0.14
C PRO A 66 0.98 -20.72 -1.41
N GLU A 67 0.13 -21.74 -1.33
CA GLU A 67 -0.86 -22.00 -2.37
C GLU A 67 -1.76 -20.76 -2.53
N PRO A 68 -2.16 -20.40 -3.76
CA PRO A 68 -3.09 -19.30 -3.97
C PRO A 68 -4.35 -19.51 -3.13
N GLY A 69 -4.59 -18.62 -2.17
CA GLY A 69 -5.66 -18.79 -1.17
C GLY A 69 -7.08 -18.70 -1.74
N GLY A 70 -7.23 -18.42 -3.05
CA GLY A 70 -8.51 -18.26 -3.73
C GLY A 70 -9.39 -17.12 -3.21
N ARG A 71 -8.86 -16.30 -2.30
CA ARG A 71 -9.56 -15.16 -1.71
C ARG A 71 -9.75 -14.08 -2.78
N PRO A 72 -10.93 -13.42 -2.84
CA PRO A 72 -11.12 -12.30 -3.74
C PRO A 72 -10.10 -11.19 -3.47
N VAL A 73 -9.61 -10.54 -4.51
CA VAL A 73 -8.68 -9.42 -4.45
C VAL A 73 -9.47 -8.12 -4.36
N TRP A 74 -9.28 -7.40 -3.27
CA TRP A 74 -9.77 -6.05 -3.08
C TRP A 74 -8.68 -5.02 -3.37
N LEU A 75 -8.86 -4.28 -4.45
CA LEU A 75 -8.04 -3.12 -4.82
C LEU A 75 -8.63 -1.84 -4.24
N HIS A 76 -7.88 -1.19 -3.36
CA HIS A 76 -8.28 0.05 -2.72
C HIS A 76 -7.38 1.22 -3.12
N HIS A 77 -7.98 2.26 -3.69
CA HIS A 77 -7.34 3.56 -3.88
C HIS A 77 -7.82 4.58 -2.87
N GLY A 78 -6.92 5.37 -2.33
CA GLY A 78 -7.25 6.49 -1.47
C GLY A 78 -6.07 7.36 -1.10
N SER A 79 -6.30 8.25 -0.13
CA SER A 79 -5.28 9.16 0.41
C SER A 79 -4.48 8.54 1.57
N SER A 80 -3.72 9.38 2.29
CA SER A 80 -2.94 9.03 3.49
C SER A 80 -3.73 8.22 4.54
N ILE A 81 -5.01 8.52 4.74
CA ILE A 81 -5.89 7.79 5.67
C ILE A 81 -6.01 6.31 5.28
N SER A 82 -6.11 6.04 3.97
CA SER A 82 -6.20 4.67 3.45
C SER A 82 -4.84 4.00 3.35
N GLN A 83 -3.80 4.78 3.06
CA GLN A 83 -2.42 4.30 3.09
C GLN A 83 -2.01 3.78 4.47
N GLY A 84 -2.65 4.29 5.53
CA GLY A 84 -2.40 3.90 6.91
C GLY A 84 -1.69 4.97 7.73
N SER A 85 -1.61 6.22 7.24
CA SER A 85 -1.03 7.32 8.01
C SER A 85 -1.67 7.41 9.39
N SER A 86 -0.83 7.45 10.42
CA SER A 86 -1.22 7.41 11.85
C SER A 86 -1.71 6.05 12.37
N ALA A 87 -1.68 4.99 11.57
CA ALA A 87 -1.85 3.64 12.08
C ALA A 87 -0.55 3.15 12.73
N ASP A 88 -0.64 2.36 13.81
CA ASP A 88 0.52 1.84 14.52
C ASP A 88 1.44 0.98 13.63
N SER A 89 0.88 0.34 12.60
CA SER A 89 1.53 -0.48 11.58
C SER A 89 0.67 -0.61 10.32
N SER A 90 1.26 -1.11 9.23
CA SER A 90 0.53 -1.40 7.98
C SER A 90 -0.59 -2.43 8.19
N ALA A 91 -0.36 -3.44 9.03
CA ALA A 91 -1.36 -4.45 9.38
C ALA A 91 -2.57 -3.89 10.17
N THR A 92 -2.41 -2.72 10.79
CA THR A 92 -3.46 -2.04 11.58
C THR A 92 -4.10 -0.87 10.84
N ALA A 93 -3.70 -0.59 9.60
CA ALA A 93 -4.41 0.36 8.76
C ALA A 93 -5.83 -0.13 8.49
N TRP A 94 -6.80 0.78 8.39
CA TRP A 94 -8.21 0.38 8.27
C TRP A 94 -8.49 -0.53 7.06
N PRO A 95 -7.85 -0.40 5.88
CA PRO A 95 -8.09 -1.34 4.79
C PRO A 95 -7.55 -2.74 5.12
N ALA A 96 -6.42 -2.84 5.83
CA ALA A 96 -5.86 -4.13 6.25
C ALA A 96 -6.79 -4.84 7.25
N LEU A 97 -7.32 -4.10 8.23
CA LEU A 97 -8.30 -4.64 9.19
C LEU A 97 -9.60 -5.06 8.50
N ALA A 98 -10.11 -4.24 7.56
CA ALA A 98 -11.30 -4.55 6.80
C ALA A 98 -11.11 -5.77 5.89
N ALA A 99 -9.94 -5.90 5.25
CA ALA A 99 -9.62 -7.04 4.40
C ALA A 99 -9.52 -8.34 5.22
N ALA A 100 -8.86 -8.28 6.38
CA ALA A 100 -8.79 -9.41 7.30
C ALA A 100 -10.19 -9.83 7.80
N ALA A 101 -11.04 -8.87 8.16
CA ALA A 101 -12.42 -9.13 8.59
C ALA A 101 -13.30 -9.68 7.45
N GLY A 102 -13.08 -9.21 6.21
CA GLY A 102 -13.82 -9.61 5.02
C GLY A 102 -13.31 -10.88 4.34
N GLY A 103 -12.16 -11.41 4.76
CA GLY A 103 -11.57 -12.60 4.14
C GLY A 103 -11.11 -12.37 2.69
N VAL A 104 -10.61 -11.18 2.36
CA VAL A 104 -10.13 -10.80 1.02
C VAL A 104 -8.63 -10.48 1.03
N GLU A 105 -7.98 -10.57 -0.13
CA GLU A 105 -6.60 -10.09 -0.33
C GLU A 105 -6.62 -8.59 -0.59
N LEU A 106 -5.82 -7.81 0.15
CA LEU A 106 -5.76 -6.37 -0.05
C LEU A 106 -4.63 -5.97 -0.99
N VAL A 107 -4.96 -5.24 -2.05
CA VAL A 107 -4.00 -4.40 -2.78
C VAL A 107 -4.28 -2.94 -2.43
N ASN A 108 -3.42 -2.36 -1.58
CA ASN A 108 -3.58 -0.98 -1.13
C ASN A 108 -2.79 0.00 -2.01
N LEU A 109 -3.44 0.54 -3.04
CA LEU A 109 -2.89 1.56 -3.94
C LEU A 109 -3.24 2.99 -3.46
N SER A 110 -3.03 3.25 -2.17
CA SER A 110 -3.30 4.56 -1.58
C SER A 110 -2.06 5.44 -1.54
N LEU A 111 -2.24 6.71 -1.91
CA LEU A 111 -1.15 7.68 -2.08
C LEU A 111 -1.34 8.86 -1.12
N ALA A 112 -0.52 8.93 -0.08
CA ALA A 112 -0.54 10.09 0.83
C ALA A 112 -0.29 11.40 0.07
N GLY A 113 -1.21 12.34 0.24
CA GLY A 113 -1.12 13.66 -0.36
C GLY A 113 -1.42 13.71 -1.85
N SER A 114 -1.53 12.57 -2.54
CA SER A 114 -1.53 12.50 -4.01
C SER A 114 -2.73 11.74 -4.60
N ALA A 115 -3.79 11.49 -3.84
CA ALA A 115 -5.05 10.97 -4.37
C ALA A 115 -5.81 12.08 -5.13
N LEU A 116 -5.36 12.40 -6.34
CA LEU A 116 -5.71 13.62 -7.10
C LEU A 116 -6.43 13.36 -8.43
N LEU A 117 -6.99 12.15 -8.63
CA LEU A 117 -7.64 11.75 -9.88
C LEU A 117 -6.70 11.85 -11.11
N ASP A 118 -5.40 11.59 -10.91
CA ASP A 118 -4.48 11.63 -12.03
C ASP A 118 -4.69 10.41 -12.97
N PRO A 119 -4.54 10.60 -14.30
CA PRO A 119 -4.76 9.52 -15.26
C PRO A 119 -3.83 8.31 -15.06
N PHE A 120 -2.61 8.52 -14.56
CA PHE A 120 -1.66 7.42 -14.38
C PHE A 120 -2.09 6.48 -13.26
N THR A 121 -2.63 7.01 -12.18
CA THR A 121 -3.28 6.20 -11.14
C THR A 121 -4.51 5.49 -11.69
N ALA A 122 -5.30 6.13 -12.56
CA ALA A 122 -6.44 5.46 -13.21
C ALA A 122 -5.99 4.26 -14.06
N TYR A 123 -4.92 4.41 -14.85
CA TYR A 123 -4.33 3.31 -15.62
C TYR A 123 -3.76 2.21 -14.71
N ALA A 124 -3.10 2.57 -13.61
CA ALA A 124 -2.63 1.59 -12.64
C ALA A 124 -3.80 0.77 -12.06
N LEU A 125 -4.92 1.42 -11.72
CA LEU A 125 -6.12 0.73 -11.25
C LEU A 125 -6.75 -0.14 -12.34
N ARG A 126 -6.83 0.36 -13.58
CA ARG A 126 -7.32 -0.39 -14.75
C ARG A 126 -6.55 -1.69 -14.96
N ASP A 127 -5.21 -1.62 -14.88
CA ASP A 127 -4.34 -2.74 -15.24
C ASP A 127 -4.03 -3.69 -14.07
N THR A 128 -4.41 -3.32 -12.84
CA THR A 128 -4.22 -4.16 -11.65
C THR A 128 -5.38 -5.15 -11.48
N PRO A 129 -5.14 -6.48 -11.47
CA PRO A 129 -6.20 -7.47 -11.26
C PRO A 129 -6.93 -7.27 -9.92
N ALA A 130 -8.26 -7.28 -9.94
CA ALA A 130 -9.10 -7.12 -8.76
C ALA A 130 -10.49 -7.76 -8.97
N ASP A 131 -11.07 -8.29 -7.88
CA ASP A 131 -12.47 -8.74 -7.82
C ASP A 131 -13.39 -7.67 -7.23
N LEU A 132 -12.81 -6.76 -6.44
CA LEU A 132 -13.50 -5.61 -5.86
C LEU A 132 -12.60 -4.38 -5.95
N ILE A 133 -13.15 -3.26 -6.42
CA ILE A 133 -12.45 -1.98 -6.46
C ILE A 133 -13.20 -0.97 -5.62
N SER A 134 -12.44 -0.19 -4.84
CA SER A 134 -12.98 0.97 -4.13
C SER A 134 -12.06 2.16 -4.31
N VAL A 135 -12.66 3.31 -4.56
CA VAL A 135 -11.95 4.56 -4.85
C VAL A 135 -12.41 5.61 -3.86
N LYS A 136 -11.49 6.08 -3.01
CA LYS A 136 -11.74 7.12 -2.01
C LYS A 136 -11.12 8.45 -2.45
N ILE A 137 -11.99 9.41 -2.78
CA ILE A 137 -11.63 10.71 -3.36
C ILE A 137 -12.01 11.82 -2.37
N GLY A 138 -11.28 12.94 -2.37
CA GLY A 138 -11.71 14.14 -1.63
C GLY A 138 -10.56 14.93 -1.02
N ILE A 139 -10.09 14.52 0.16
CA ILE A 139 -9.22 15.36 1.01
C ILE A 139 -7.99 15.95 0.29
N ASN A 140 -7.35 15.23 -0.63
CA ASN A 140 -6.18 15.78 -1.34
C ASN A 140 -6.55 16.79 -2.43
N LEU A 141 -7.69 16.59 -3.10
CA LEU A 141 -8.21 17.57 -4.05
C LEU A 141 -8.57 18.88 -3.35
N VAL A 142 -9.29 18.78 -2.23
CA VAL A 142 -9.73 19.94 -1.44
C VAL A 142 -8.54 20.66 -0.83
N ASN A 143 -7.64 19.95 -0.16
CA ASN A 143 -6.50 20.57 0.52
C ASN A 143 -5.53 21.28 -0.45
N ARG A 144 -5.49 20.86 -1.72
CA ARG A 144 -4.63 21.47 -2.73
C ARG A 144 -5.35 22.48 -3.63
N ASP A 145 -6.64 22.69 -3.43
CA ASP A 145 -7.49 23.45 -4.37
C ASP A 145 -7.27 22.98 -5.82
N ALA A 146 -7.20 21.66 -6.01
CA ALA A 146 -6.64 21.07 -7.22
C ALA A 146 -7.54 21.26 -8.46
N MET A 147 -8.83 21.49 -8.27
CA MET A 147 -9.81 21.67 -9.34
C MET A 147 -11.07 22.37 -8.83
N GLY A 148 -11.69 23.16 -9.71
CA GLY A 148 -13.00 23.76 -9.46
C GLY A 148 -14.13 22.75 -9.60
N LEU A 149 -15.32 23.12 -9.11
CA LEU A 149 -16.50 22.24 -9.14
C LEU A 149 -16.91 21.82 -10.57
N SER A 150 -16.72 22.70 -11.56
CA SER A 150 -17.01 22.41 -12.96
C SER A 150 -16.13 21.31 -13.54
N ASP A 151 -14.89 21.20 -13.07
CA ASP A 151 -13.91 20.23 -13.57
C ASP A 151 -13.96 18.92 -12.77
N PHE A 152 -14.36 18.98 -11.49
CA PHE A 152 -14.42 17.82 -10.60
C PHE A 152 -15.32 16.70 -11.13
N GLY A 153 -16.56 17.02 -11.52
CA GLY A 153 -17.49 16.03 -12.06
C GLY A 153 -16.91 15.28 -13.26
N PRO A 154 -16.52 15.98 -14.34
CA PRO A 154 -15.86 15.38 -15.51
C PRO A 154 -14.61 14.56 -15.15
N ALA A 155 -13.75 15.07 -14.26
CA ALA A 155 -12.54 14.35 -13.84
C ALA A 155 -12.84 13.02 -13.15
N VAL A 156 -13.85 12.99 -12.25
CA VAL A 156 -14.29 11.75 -11.60
C VAL A 156 -14.82 10.76 -12.61
N HIS A 157 -15.66 11.22 -13.57
CA HIS A 157 -16.19 10.35 -14.61
C HIS A 157 -15.08 9.76 -15.49
N ALA A 158 -14.16 10.59 -15.99
CA ALA A 158 -13.04 10.13 -16.81
C ALA A 158 -12.13 9.13 -16.06
N PHE A 159 -11.87 9.38 -14.78
CA PHE A 159 -11.10 8.48 -13.92
C PHE A 159 -11.80 7.11 -13.80
N LEU A 160 -13.09 7.10 -13.45
CA LEU A 160 -13.85 5.86 -13.26
C LEU A 160 -14.08 5.10 -14.57
N ASP A 161 -14.30 5.80 -15.68
CA ASP A 161 -14.45 5.16 -16.99
C ASP A 161 -13.14 4.47 -17.41
N THR A 162 -12.00 5.13 -17.17
CA THR A 162 -10.67 4.52 -17.39
C THR A 162 -10.48 3.26 -16.53
N VAL A 163 -10.89 3.28 -15.26
CA VAL A 163 -10.82 2.08 -14.41
C VAL A 163 -11.72 0.96 -14.99
N ARG A 164 -12.96 1.29 -15.39
CA ARG A 164 -13.91 0.32 -15.95
C ARG A 164 -13.46 -0.32 -17.25
N ASP A 165 -12.65 0.36 -18.05
CA ASP A 165 -12.08 -0.22 -19.28
C ASP A 165 -11.28 -1.51 -19.01
N GLY A 166 -10.70 -1.66 -17.82
CA GLY A 166 -9.99 -2.86 -17.36
C GLY A 166 -10.84 -3.81 -16.52
N HIS A 167 -11.99 -3.33 -16.04
CA HIS A 167 -12.87 -4.00 -15.07
C HIS A 167 -14.34 -3.85 -15.49
N PRO A 168 -14.78 -4.53 -16.57
CA PRO A 168 -16.10 -4.30 -17.16
C PRO A 168 -17.27 -4.93 -16.38
N THR A 169 -17.00 -5.73 -15.35
CA THR A 169 -17.99 -6.48 -14.57
C THR A 169 -17.77 -6.30 -13.08
#